data_AF-A0A7L7YLP1-F1
#
_entry.id   AF-A0A7L7YLP1-F1
#
_cell.length_a   1.000
_cell.length_b   1.000
_cell.length_c   1.000
_cell.angle_alpha   90.00
_cell.angle_beta   90.00
_cell.angle_gamma   90.00
#
_symmetry.space_group_name_H-M   'P 1'
#
loop_
_entity.id
_entity.type
_entity.pdbx_description
1 polymer ?
#
loop_
_entity_poly.entity_id
_entity_poly.type
_entity_poly.pdbx_seq_one_letter_code
_entity_poly.pdbx_strand_id
1 'polypeptide(L)' 'MKYDVDYPKKILKGDFLPLSPQIRKKIKEIIENKIAANPFKVGKPLSGKLKGYRSLRTSNCRIA' A
#
# COMPACT_ATOMS: atom_id res chain seq x y z
N MET A 1 16.58 2.08 -8.91
CA MET A 1 16.70 1.69 -7.50
C MET A 1 15.31 1.78 -6.88
N LYS A 2 14.83 0.72 -6.21
CA LYS A 2 13.50 0.67 -5.56
C LYS A 2 13.70 0.39 -4.07
N TYR A 3 12.76 0.80 -3.25
CA TYR A 3 12.67 0.46 -1.83
C TYR A 3 12.18 -0.98 -1.68
N ASP A 4 12.70 -1.67 -0.67
CA ASP A 4 12.19 -2.97 -0.26
C ASP A 4 10.82 -2.81 0.40
N VAL A 5 9.93 -3.77 0.13
CA VAL A 5 8.56 -3.75 0.62
C VAL A 5 8.34 -4.97 1.50
N ASP A 6 8.16 -4.72 2.80
CA ASP A 6 7.75 -5.74 3.75
C ASP A 6 6.22 -5.79 3.88
N TYR A 7 5.69 -7.00 3.83
CA TYR A 7 4.27 -7.27 4.01
C TYR A 7 4.03 -7.94 5.37
N PRO A 8 3.48 -7.22 6.36
CA PRO A 8 3.17 -7.82 7.65
C PRO A 8 2.18 -8.99 7.48
N LYS A 9 2.47 -10.14 8.09
CA LYS A 9 1.61 -11.34 8.01
C LYS A 9 0.15 -11.06 8.37
N LYS A 10 -0.08 -10.15 9.32
CA LYS A 10 -1.41 -9.71 9.74
C LYS A 10 -2.19 -9.04 8.60
N ILE A 11 -1.55 -8.12 7.87
CA ILE A 11 -2.17 -7.44 6.72
C ILE A 11 -2.34 -8.41 5.56
N LEU A 12 -1.35 -9.28 5.30
CA LEU A 12 -1.46 -10.28 4.25
C LEU A 12 -2.70 -11.17 4.45
N LYS A 13 -2.90 -11.68 5.67
CA LYS A 13 -4.02 -12.58 5.99
C LYS A 13 -5.36 -11.87 6.15
N GLY A 14 -5.38 -10.72 6.82
CA GLY A 14 -6.62 -10.02 7.17
C GLY A 14 -7.15 -9.13 6.05
N ASP A 15 -6.28 -8.42 5.34
CA ASP A 15 -6.68 -7.37 4.40
C ASP A 15 -6.42 -7.75 2.95
N PHE A 16 -5.33 -8.48 2.67
CA PHE A 16 -4.92 -8.75 1.28
C PHE A 16 -5.53 -10.03 0.70
N LEU A 17 -5.43 -11.16 1.40
CA LEU A 17 -5.91 -12.46 0.91
C LEU A 17 -7.44 -12.51 0.67
N PRO A 18 -8.31 -11.90 1.49
CA PRO A 18 -9.76 -11.92 1.24
C PRO A 18 -10.21 -11.13 0.00
N LEU A 19 -9.35 -10.27 -0.56
CA LEU A 19 -9.68 -9.49 -1.75
C LEU A 19 -9.77 -10.37 -2.99
N SER A 20 -10.57 -9.94 -3.97
CA SER A 20 -10.65 -10.64 -5.25
C SER A 20 -9.29 -10.68 -5.96
N PRO A 21 -9.00 -11.71 -6.78
CA PRO A 21 -7.73 -11.84 -7.49
C PRO A 21 -7.36 -10.59 -8.30
N GLN A 22 -8.35 -9.95 -8.92
CA GLN A 22 -8.17 -8.72 -9.71
C GLN A 22 -7.70 -7.54 -8.84
N ILE A 23 -8.27 -7.38 -7.64
CA ILE A 23 -7.87 -6.32 -6.71
C ILE A 23 -6.47 -6.60 -6.17
N ARG A 24 -6.17 -7.86 -5.79
CA ARG A 24 -4.83 -8.25 -5.32
C ARG A 24 -3.76 -7.94 -6.35
N LYS A 25 -4.01 -8.25 -7.62
CA LYS A 25 -3.10 -7.93 -8.74
C LYS A 25 -2.85 -6.42 -8.85
N LYS A 26 -3.92 -5.61 -8.86
CA LYS A 26 -3.81 -4.14 -8.92
C LYS A 26 -3.03 -3.57 -7.73
N ILE A 27 -3.28 -4.06 -6.52
CA ILE A 27 -2.56 -3.60 -5.32
C ILE A 27 -1.07 -3.92 -5.45
N LYS A 28 -0.72 -5.15 -5.85
CA LYS A 28 0.68 -5.56 -6.04
C LYS A 28 1.38 -4.69 -7.08
N GLU A 29 0.75 -4.44 -8.23
CA GLU A 29 1.28 -3.56 -9.28
C GLU A 29 1.50 -2.13 -8.77
N ILE A 30 0.58 -1.59 -7.97
CA ILE A 30 0.71 -0.24 -7.39
C ILE A 30 1.88 -0.19 -6.41
N ILE A 31 2.02 -1.22 -5.56
CA ILE A 31 3.11 -1.28 -4.59
C ILE A 31 4.46 -1.34 -5.32
N GLU A 32 4.61 -2.26 -6.28
CA GLU A 32 5.89 -2.48 -6.96
C GLU A 32 6.29 -1.34 -7.90
N ASN A 33 5.32 -0.70 -8.56
CA ASN A 33 5.61 0.32 -9.58
C ASN A 33 5.54 1.75 -9.07
N LYS A 34 4.69 2.03 -8.06
CA LYS A 34 4.54 3.39 -7.53
C LYS A 34 5.19 3.53 -6.16
N ILE A 35 4.79 2.71 -5.19
CA ILE A 35 5.22 2.88 -3.79
C ILE A 35 6.71 2.54 -3.64
N ALA A 36 7.14 1.38 -4.13
CA ALA A 36 8.54 0.97 -4.09
C ALA A 36 9.46 1.89 -4.91
N ALA A 37 8.94 2.59 -5.93
CA ALA A 37 9.74 3.52 -6.71
C ALA A 37 10.02 4.83 -5.96
N ASN A 38 9.02 5.40 -5.27
CA ASN A 38 9.20 6.62 -4.49
C ASN A 38 8.12 6.80 -3.40
N PRO A 39 8.26 6.14 -2.24
CA PRO A 39 7.21 6.08 -1.22
C PRO A 39 6.87 7.45 -0.61
N PHE A 40 7.82 8.39 -0.62
CA PHE A 40 7.64 9.73 -0.06
C PHE A 40 6.83 10.66 -0.97
N LYS A 41 6.82 10.42 -2.29
CA LYS A 41 6.05 11.21 -3.26
C LYS A 41 4.63 10.67 -3.50
N VAL A 42 4.33 9.43 -3.11
CA VAL A 42 3.00 8.84 -3.27
C VAL A 42 2.15 8.97 -2.02
N GLY A 43 0.85 9.18 -2.23
CA GLY A 43 -0.13 9.25 -1.16
C GLY A 43 -0.04 10.52 -0.31
N LYS A 44 -1.01 10.67 0.59
CA LYS A 44 -1.07 11.79 1.55
C LYS A 44 -0.46 11.36 2.88
N PRO A 45 0.35 12.22 3.53
CA PRO A 45 0.82 11.95 4.88
C PRO A 45 -0.37 11.89 5.85
N LEU A 46 -0.33 10.95 6.78
CA LEU A 46 -1.32 10.84 7.85
C LEU A 46 -0.92 11.72 9.05
N SER A 47 -1.90 12.09 9.86
CA SER A 47 -1.76 13.00 11.00
C SER A 47 -2.13 12.33 12.33
N GLY A 48 -1.96 13.06 13.44
CA GLY A 48 -2.26 12.58 14.78
C GLY A 48 -1.38 11.39 15.19
N LYS A 49 -2.01 10.33 15.74
CA LYS A 49 -1.31 9.10 16.16
C LYS A 49 -0.67 8.32 15.00
N LEU A 50 -1.04 8.63 13.75
CA LEU A 50 -0.51 8.00 12.54
C LEU A 50 0.52 8.90 11.82
N LYS A 51 1.06 9.92 12.50
CA LYS A 51 2.15 10.73 11.96
C LYS A 51 3.34 9.82 11.63
N GLY A 52 3.88 9.96 10.42
CA GLY A 52 4.94 9.11 9.87
C GLY A 52 4.45 8.07 8.86
N TYR A 53 3.15 7.77 8.84
CA TYR A 53 2.53 6.89 7.84
C TYR A 53 1.95 7.69 6.67
N ARG A 54 1.65 7.02 5.56
CA ARG A 54 1.09 7.63 4.34
C ARG A 54 -0.01 6.77 3.77
N SER A 55 -1.09 7.40 3.31
CA SER A 55 -2.19 6.70 2.64
C SER A 55 -2.26 7.04 1.16
N LEU A 56 -2.23 6.01 0.32
CA LEU A 56 -2.47 6.09 -1.12
C LEU A 56 -3.93 5.69 -1.41
N ARG A 57 -4.72 6.64 -1.91
CA ARG A 57 -6.06 6.35 -2.44
C ARG A 57 -5.94 5.79 -3.86
N THR A 58 -6.56 4.65 -4.06
CA THR A 58 -6.86 4.07 -5.38
C THR A 58 -8.36 4.21 -5.65
N SER A 59 -8.81 3.85 -6.85
CA SER A 59 -10.24 3.93 -7.21
C SER A 59 -11.14 3.18 -6.21
N ASN A 60 -10.72 1.99 -5.79
CA ASN A 60 -11.59 1.08 -5.04
C ASN A 60 -11.11 0.82 -3.60
N CYS A 61 -9.87 1.19 -3.24
CA CYS A 61 -9.32 0.94 -1.90
C CYS A 61 -8.29 2.01 -1.48
N ARG A 62 -7.92 1.99 -0.21
CA ARG A 62 -6.78 2.76 0.32
C ARG A 62 -5.69 1.78 0.77
N ILE A 63 -4.44 2.13 0.50
CA ILE A 63 -3.25 1.45 1.01
C ILE A 63 -2.62 2.43 2.01
N ALA A 64 -2.40 2.02 3.26
CA ALA A 64 -1.92 2.88 4.35
C ALA A 64 -0.73 2.25 5.08
#